data_AF-A0A7L2RQ93-F1
#
_entry.id   AF-A0A7L2RQ93-F1
#
_cell.length_a   1.000
_cell.length_b   1.000
_cell.length_c   1.000
_cell.angle_alpha   90.00
_cell.angle_beta   90.00
_cell.angle_gamma   90.00
#
_symmetry.space_group_name_H-M   'P 1'
#
loop_
_entity.id
_entity.type
_entity.pdbx_description
1 polymer ?
#
loop_
_entity_poly.entity_id
_entity_poly.type
_entity_poly.pdbx_seq_one_letter_code
_entity_poly.pdbx_strand_id
1 'polypeptide(L)'
;FAVVGKPFSIISFFSHRWMFGWIGCRWYGWAGFFFGCGSLITMTAVSLDRYLKICHLSYGTWLKRHHAFICLAIIWAYATFWATVPFAGVGSYAPEPFGTSCTLDWWLAQASVAGQAFVLSILFFCLLFPTAVIVFSYVKIILKVKSSTKEVAHYDTRIQNSHILEMKLTKVGRNIYFSLLCWV
;
A
#
# COMPACT_ATOMS: atom_id res chain seq x y z
N PHE A 1 3.01 -4.00 11.28
CA PHE A 1 1.81 -3.40 11.93
C PHE A 1 0.91 -4.41 12.65
N ALA A 2 0.63 -5.61 12.10
CA ALA A 2 -0.26 -6.58 12.77
C ALA A 2 0.18 -7.01 14.18
N VAL A 3 1.49 -7.15 14.42
CA VAL A 3 2.03 -7.62 15.70
C VAL A 3 2.06 -6.52 16.77
N VAL A 4 2.40 -5.29 16.38
CA VAL A 4 2.64 -4.19 17.34
C VAL A 4 1.52 -3.15 17.32
N GLY A 5 0.90 -2.85 16.18
CA GLY A 5 -0.17 -1.85 16.12
C GLY A 5 -1.51 -2.37 16.67
N LYS A 6 -1.93 -3.56 16.24
CA LYS A 6 -3.23 -4.14 16.64
C LYS A 6 -3.45 -4.20 18.16
N PRO A 7 -2.50 -4.72 18.98
CA PRO A 7 -2.71 -4.76 20.43
C PRO A 7 -2.84 -3.37 21.06
N PHE A 8 -2.10 -2.36 20.57
CA PHE A 8 -2.19 -0.99 21.08
C PHE A 8 -3.57 -0.36 20.78
N SER A 9 -4.12 -0.59 19.60
CA SER A 9 -5.50 -0.17 19.30
C SER A 9 -6.54 -0.95 20.09
N ILE A 10 -6.35 -2.25 20.32
CA ILE A 10 -7.27 -3.07 21.13
C ILE A 10 -7.29 -2.56 22.59
N ILE A 11 -6.12 -2.31 23.18
CA ILE A 11 -6.01 -1.75 24.54
C ILE A 11 -6.68 -0.37 24.62
N SER A 12 -6.47 0.48 23.61
CA SER A 12 -7.10 1.81 23.54
C SER A 12 -8.62 1.72 23.36
N PHE A 13 -9.10 0.70 22.63
CA PHE A 13 -10.53 0.41 22.46
C PHE A 13 -11.19 0.02 23.78
N PHE A 14 -10.60 -0.91 24.54
CA PHE A 14 -11.10 -1.27 25.88
C PHE A 14 -11.04 -0.10 26.87
N SER A 15 -10.12 0.84 26.67
CA SER A 15 -9.96 2.01 27.53
C SER A 15 -10.81 3.20 27.09
N HIS A 16 -11.52 3.09 25.96
CA HIS A 16 -12.27 4.17 25.30
C HIS A 16 -11.47 5.47 25.07
N ARG A 17 -10.13 5.39 25.08
CA ARG A 17 -9.22 6.53 24.91
C ARG A 17 -7.81 6.06 24.57
N TRP A 18 -7.06 6.94 23.91
CA TRP A 18 -5.66 6.68 23.59
C TRP A 18 -4.78 6.86 24.82
N MET A 19 -4.25 5.76 25.36
CA MET A 19 -3.46 5.77 26.60
C MET A 19 -1.96 5.96 26.39
N PHE A 20 -1.47 5.84 25.16
CA PHE A 20 -0.03 5.83 24.85
C PHE A 20 0.56 7.24 24.59
N GLY A 21 -0.19 8.28 24.93
CA GLY A 21 0.20 9.68 24.77
C GLY A 21 0.42 10.11 23.31
N TRP A 22 0.82 11.38 23.13
CA TRP A 22 1.02 12.00 21.82
C TRP A 22 2.17 11.38 21.02
N ILE A 23 3.26 11.00 21.69
CA ILE A 23 4.41 10.36 21.03
C ILE A 23 4.05 8.97 20.50
N GLY A 24 3.34 8.16 21.30
CA GLY A 24 2.85 6.85 20.87
C GLY A 24 1.86 6.96 19.71
N CYS A 25 1.01 7.98 19.72
CA CYS A 25 0.06 8.27 18.65
C CYS A 25 0.76 8.56 17.31
N ARG A 26 1.78 9.43 17.35
CA ARG A 26 2.60 9.78 16.18
C ARG A 26 3.34 8.57 15.60
N TRP A 27 3.96 7.76 16.46
CA TRP A 27 4.63 6.53 16.03
C TRP A 27 3.64 5.50 15.46
N TYR A 28 2.46 5.38 16.06
CA TYR A 28 1.42 4.48 15.59
C TYR A 28 0.92 4.87 14.19
N GLY A 29 0.61 6.14 13.99
CA GLY A 29 0.18 6.67 12.69
C GLY A 29 1.27 6.55 11.62
N TRP A 30 2.51 6.90 11.96
CA TRP A 30 3.68 6.74 11.09
C TRP A 30 3.88 5.29 10.68
N ALA A 31 3.91 4.37 11.64
CA ALA A 31 4.11 2.95 11.38
C ALA A 31 2.97 2.38 10.52
N GLY A 32 1.72 2.75 10.81
CA GLY A 32 0.56 2.34 10.01
C GLY A 32 0.70 2.73 8.54
N PHE A 33 1.04 4.00 8.30
CA PHE A 33 1.21 4.53 6.95
C PHE A 33 2.43 3.93 6.22
N PHE A 34 3.57 3.82 6.91
CA PHE A 34 4.80 3.24 6.39
C PHE A 34 4.64 1.79 5.95
N PHE A 35 4.08 0.94 6.82
CA PHE A 35 3.83 -0.47 6.48
C PHE A 35 2.74 -0.63 5.42
N GLY A 36 1.73 0.26 5.40
CA GLY A 36 0.69 0.28 4.36
C GLY A 36 1.27 0.57 2.98
N CYS A 37 2.02 1.66 2.84
CA CYS A 37 2.67 2.02 1.59
C CYS A 37 3.70 0.98 1.16
N GLY A 38 4.57 0.54 2.09
CA GLY A 38 5.57 -0.49 1.80
C GLY A 38 4.95 -1.79 1.30
N SER A 39 3.84 -2.23 1.89
CA SER A 39 3.12 -3.43 1.43
C SER A 39 2.54 -3.26 0.03
N LEU A 40 1.90 -2.13 -0.28
CA LEU A 40 1.31 -1.87 -1.60
C LEU A 40 2.37 -1.85 -2.70
N ILE A 41 3.45 -1.10 -2.50
CA ILE A 41 4.54 -1.01 -3.49
C ILE A 41 5.26 -2.36 -3.63
N THR A 42 5.43 -3.13 -2.55
CA THR A 42 5.99 -4.49 -2.62
C THR A 42 5.11 -5.41 -3.46
N MET A 43 3.79 -5.34 -3.31
CA MET A 43 2.87 -6.10 -4.17
C MET A 43 3.01 -5.69 -5.64
N THR A 44 3.13 -4.39 -5.94
CA THR A 44 3.41 -3.90 -7.30
C THR A 44 4.73 -4.46 -7.86
N ALA A 45 5.79 -4.50 -7.06
CA ALA A 45 7.07 -5.07 -7.49
C ALA A 45 6.96 -6.58 -7.78
N VAL A 46 6.22 -7.31 -6.94
CA VAL A 46 5.97 -8.75 -7.14
C VAL A 46 5.11 -8.99 -8.39
N SER A 47 4.08 -8.17 -8.64
CA SER A 47 3.23 -8.30 -9.82
C SER A 47 4.01 -8.01 -11.11
N LEU A 48 4.90 -7.01 -11.08
CA LEU A 48 5.81 -6.70 -12.18
C LEU A 48 6.85 -7.81 -12.43
N ASP A 49 7.45 -8.37 -11.38
CA ASP A 49 8.37 -9.51 -11.51
C ASP A 49 7.70 -10.70 -12.20
N ARG A 50 6.46 -11.02 -11.80
CA ARG A 50 5.65 -12.06 -12.45
C ARG A 50 5.35 -11.72 -13.90
N TYR A 51 4.95 -10.48 -14.18
CA TYR A 51 4.69 -10.02 -15.54
C TYR A 51 5.93 -10.17 -16.44
N LEU A 52 7.10 -9.74 -15.98
CA LEU A 52 8.34 -9.87 -16.73
C LEU A 52 8.71 -11.34 -16.97
N LYS A 53 8.59 -12.20 -15.96
CA LYS A 53 8.88 -13.64 -16.10
C LYS A 53 7.95 -14.36 -17.07
N ILE A 54 6.66 -14.00 -17.10
CA ILE A 54 5.65 -14.68 -17.93
C ILE A 54 5.63 -14.11 -19.36
N CYS A 55 5.66 -12.79 -19.51
CA CYS A 55 5.52 -12.14 -20.81
C CYS A 55 6.86 -11.94 -21.53
N HIS A 56 7.98 -11.87 -20.80
CA HIS A 56 9.30 -11.56 -21.33
C HIS A 56 10.40 -12.45 -20.75
N LEU A 57 10.43 -13.73 -21.17
CA LEU A 57 11.44 -14.72 -20.75
C LEU A 57 12.90 -14.21 -20.85
N SER A 58 13.21 -13.39 -21.86
CA SER A 58 14.55 -12.79 -22.07
C SER A 58 14.96 -11.79 -20.97
N TYR A 59 13.99 -11.07 -20.39
CA TYR A 59 14.22 -10.14 -19.27
C TYR A 59 14.16 -10.84 -17.89
N GLY A 60 13.48 -11.99 -17.81
CA GLY A 60 13.36 -12.78 -16.57
C GLY A 60 14.70 -13.30 -16.03
N THR A 61 15.72 -13.44 -16.88
CA THR A 61 17.08 -13.86 -16.48
C THR A 61 17.91 -12.72 -15.90
N TRP A 62 17.57 -11.45 -16.17
CA TRP A 62 18.29 -10.27 -15.69
C TRP A 62 17.93 -9.87 -14.26
N LEU A 63 16.74 -10.28 -13.78
CA LEU A 63 16.29 -10.01 -12.42
C LEU A 63 16.99 -10.93 -11.39
N LYS A 64 18.31 -10.75 -11.26
CA LYS A 64 19.14 -11.39 -10.23
C LYS A 64 18.71 -10.92 -8.83
N ARG A 65 18.97 -11.73 -7.79
CA ARG A 65 18.68 -11.40 -6.37
C ARG A 65 19.15 -9.99 -5.98
N HIS A 66 20.28 -9.54 -6.53
CA HIS A 66 20.82 -8.20 -6.30
C HIS A 66 19.85 -7.07 -6.69
N HIS A 67 19.18 -7.18 -7.84
CA HIS A 67 18.18 -6.21 -8.28
C HIS A 67 16.96 -6.21 -7.36
N ALA A 68 16.53 -7.39 -6.89
CA ALA A 68 15.43 -7.50 -5.94
C ALA A 68 15.76 -6.80 -4.61
N PHE A 69 16.98 -6.93 -4.09
CA PHE A 69 17.42 -6.21 -2.89
C PHE A 69 17.47 -4.70 -3.10
N ILE A 70 17.97 -4.21 -4.24
CA ILE A 70 17.96 -2.78 -4.58
C ILE A 70 16.52 -2.27 -4.68
N CYS A 71 15.64 -2.98 -5.38
CA CYS A 71 14.23 -2.62 -5.47
C CYS A 71 13.62 -2.55 -4.08
N LEU A 72 13.86 -3.55 -3.23
CA LEU A 72 13.35 -3.54 -1.86
C LEU A 72 13.85 -2.31 -1.10
N ALA A 73 15.15 -1.98 -1.16
CA ALA A 73 15.70 -0.80 -0.51
C ALA A 73 15.02 0.50 -0.99
N ILE A 74 14.78 0.64 -2.30
CA ILE A 74 14.05 1.77 -2.89
C ILE A 74 12.62 1.84 -2.35
N ILE A 75 11.93 0.69 -2.25
CA ILE A 75 10.55 0.61 -1.75
C ILE A 75 10.47 1.09 -0.30
N TRP A 76 11.39 0.63 0.55
CA TRP A 76 11.43 1.06 1.94
C TRP A 76 11.77 2.55 2.05
N ALA A 77 12.76 3.05 1.29
CA ALA A 77 13.09 4.48 1.27
C ALA A 77 11.92 5.35 0.81
N TYR A 78 11.18 4.91 -0.22
CA TYR A 78 9.99 5.57 -0.70
C TYR A 78 8.88 5.61 0.35
N ALA A 79 8.63 4.48 1.02
CA ALA A 79 7.64 4.42 2.11
C ALA A 79 8.05 5.32 3.29
N THR A 80 9.34 5.35 3.66
CA THR A 80 9.86 6.23 4.71
C THR A 80 9.67 7.68 4.32
N PHE A 81 10.01 8.06 3.09
CA PHE A 81 9.85 9.43 2.60
C PHE A 81 8.41 9.91 2.83
N TRP A 82 7.41 9.22 2.24
CA TRP A 82 6.01 9.62 2.38
C TRP A 82 5.48 9.57 3.80
N ALA A 83 5.93 8.60 4.61
CA ALA A 83 5.53 8.52 6.02
C ALA A 83 6.13 9.65 6.86
N THR A 84 7.30 10.18 6.50
CA THR A 84 7.97 11.25 7.25
C THR A 84 7.54 12.66 6.85
N VAL A 85 7.01 12.87 5.63
CA VAL A 85 6.52 14.20 5.19
C VAL A 85 5.51 14.86 6.16
N PRO A 86 4.54 14.14 6.77
CA PRO A 86 3.66 14.71 7.79
C PRO A 86 4.42 15.32 8.97
N PHE A 87 5.60 14.80 9.35
CA PHE A 87 6.40 15.39 10.42
C PHE A 87 7.10 16.70 10.02
N ALA A 88 7.22 16.99 8.72
CA ALA A 88 7.85 18.20 8.20
C ALA A 88 6.94 19.44 8.20
N GLY A 89 5.75 19.36 8.81
CA GLY A 89 4.85 20.51 9.01
C GLY A 89 3.73 20.65 7.97
N VAL A 90 3.63 19.74 7.00
CA VAL A 90 2.53 19.71 6.01
C VAL A 90 1.29 18.97 6.54
N GLY A 91 1.44 18.27 7.68
CA GLY A 91 0.36 17.58 8.38
C GLY A 91 0.76 17.29 9.83
N SER A 92 -0.07 16.51 10.53
CA SER A 92 0.27 15.95 11.84
C SER A 92 -0.42 14.60 11.99
N TYR A 93 0.14 13.72 12.81
CA TYR A 93 -0.57 12.52 13.25
C TYR A 93 -1.35 12.85 14.51
N ALA A 94 -2.67 12.61 14.47
CA ALA A 94 -3.59 12.91 15.55
C ALA A 94 -4.48 11.69 15.84
N PRO A 95 -5.02 11.59 17.06
CA PRO A 95 -6.03 10.57 17.37
C PRO A 95 -7.28 10.82 16.53
N GLU A 96 -7.84 9.75 16.00
CA GLU A 96 -9.10 9.75 15.26
C GLU A 96 -10.25 10.15 16.20
N PRO A 97 -11.42 10.63 15.71
CA PRO A 97 -12.52 11.11 16.58
C PRO A 97 -13.00 10.07 17.61
N PHE A 98 -12.83 8.79 17.30
CA PHE A 98 -13.14 7.68 18.21
C PHE A 98 -12.11 7.49 19.34
N GLY A 99 -10.93 8.10 19.24
CA GLY A 99 -9.88 8.08 20.25
C GLY A 99 -9.17 6.73 20.44
N THR A 100 -9.38 5.75 19.56
CA THR A 100 -8.87 4.37 19.69
C THR A 100 -7.73 4.04 18.72
N SER A 101 -7.53 4.90 17.72
CA SER A 101 -6.49 4.83 16.69
C SER A 101 -5.92 6.21 16.42
N CYS A 102 -4.68 6.23 15.92
CA CYS A 102 -4.04 7.43 15.43
C CYS A 102 -3.80 7.35 13.94
N THR A 103 -4.12 8.43 13.23
CA THR A 103 -4.01 8.53 11.78
C THR A 103 -3.54 9.93 11.40
N LEU A 104 -3.41 10.19 10.11
CA LEU A 104 -3.15 11.54 9.61
C LEU A 104 -4.33 12.44 10.00
N ASP A 105 -4.01 13.63 10.51
CA ASP A 105 -5.01 14.63 10.82
C ASP A 105 -5.58 15.21 9.52
N TRP A 106 -6.63 14.56 9.02
CA TRP A 106 -7.31 14.95 7.79
C TRP A 106 -7.92 16.34 7.89
N TRP A 107 -8.40 16.74 9.08
CA TRP A 107 -8.99 18.05 9.30
C TRP A 107 -7.96 19.17 9.18
N LEU A 108 -6.81 19.01 9.84
CA LEU A 108 -5.72 19.96 9.76
C LEU A 108 -5.11 20.00 8.35
N ALA A 109 -5.00 18.84 7.70
CA ALA A 109 -4.52 18.76 6.32
C ALA A 109 -5.48 19.43 5.33
N GLN A 110 -6.80 19.31 5.52
CA GLN A 110 -7.80 19.91 4.64
C GLN A 110 -7.96 21.42 4.83
N ALA A 111 -7.59 21.95 6.00
CA ALA A 111 -7.62 23.38 6.29
C ALA A 111 -6.55 24.19 5.53
N SER A 112 -5.50 23.55 5.00
CA SER A 112 -4.42 24.22 4.28
C SER A 112 -4.29 23.72 2.85
N VAL A 113 -4.00 24.63 1.91
CA VAL A 113 -3.78 24.27 0.49
C VAL A 113 -2.60 23.30 0.34
N ALA A 114 -1.55 23.46 1.16
CA ALA A 114 -0.40 22.56 1.18
C ALA A 114 -0.77 21.15 1.68
N GLY A 115 -1.61 21.04 2.72
CA GLY A 115 -2.10 19.77 3.24
C GLY A 115 -3.04 19.05 2.26
N GLN A 116 -3.91 19.79 1.57
CA GLN A 116 -4.76 19.23 0.51
C GLN A 116 -3.94 18.67 -0.65
N ALA A 117 -2.95 19.44 -1.12
CA ALA A 117 -2.03 18.98 -2.17
C ALA A 117 -1.23 17.74 -1.73
N PHE A 118 -0.83 17.67 -0.46
CA PHE A 118 -0.15 16.51 0.11
C PHE A 118 -1.05 15.25 0.17
N VAL A 119 -2.30 15.39 0.61
CA VAL A 119 -3.27 14.29 0.64
C VAL A 119 -3.52 13.75 -0.77
N LEU A 120 -3.76 14.64 -1.75
CA LEU A 120 -3.94 14.25 -3.14
C LEU A 120 -2.68 13.57 -3.71
N SER A 121 -1.49 14.07 -3.36
CA SER A 121 -0.22 13.47 -3.78
C SER A 121 -0.06 12.05 -3.23
N ILE A 122 -0.35 11.83 -1.95
CA ILE A 122 -0.34 10.49 -1.35
C ILE A 122 -1.34 9.56 -2.04
N LEU A 123 -2.58 10.01 -2.26
CA LEU A 123 -3.61 9.20 -2.90
C LEU A 123 -3.18 8.78 -4.32
N PHE A 124 -2.60 9.70 -5.06
CA PHE A 124 -2.13 9.40 -6.42
C PHE A 124 -0.91 8.47 -6.41
N PHE A 125 0.14 8.83 -5.69
CA PHE A 125 1.44 8.16 -5.76
C PHE A 125 1.56 6.89 -4.90
N CYS A 126 0.88 6.82 -3.76
CA CYS A 126 0.95 5.67 -2.87
C CYS A 126 -0.20 4.67 -3.07
N LEU A 127 -1.30 5.08 -3.74
CA LEU A 127 -2.46 4.21 -3.96
C LEU A 127 -2.81 4.04 -5.44
N LEU A 128 -3.13 5.12 -6.17
CA LEU A 128 -3.64 5.01 -7.54
C LEU A 128 -2.58 4.46 -8.52
N PHE A 129 -1.38 5.02 -8.51
CA PHE A 129 -0.31 4.59 -9.40
C PHE A 129 0.10 3.11 -9.15
N PRO A 130 0.40 2.68 -7.91
CA PRO A 130 0.75 1.29 -7.63
C PRO A 130 -0.36 0.29 -8.00
N THR A 131 -1.62 0.65 -7.75
CA THR A 131 -2.77 -0.20 -8.08
C THR A 131 -3.02 -0.29 -9.58
N ALA A 132 -2.88 0.82 -10.33
CA ALA A 132 -2.99 0.81 -11.79
C ALA A 132 -1.93 -0.11 -12.42
N VAL A 133 -0.69 -0.05 -11.93
CA VAL A 133 0.40 -0.93 -12.40
C VAL A 133 0.10 -2.40 -12.10
N ILE A 134 -0.40 -2.72 -10.90
CA ILE A 134 -0.83 -4.08 -10.54
C ILE A 134 -1.90 -4.59 -11.52
N VAL A 135 -2.97 -3.82 -11.73
CA VAL A 135 -4.08 -4.21 -12.62
C VAL A 135 -3.58 -4.39 -14.05
N PHE A 136 -2.80 -3.45 -14.57
CA PHE A 136 -2.24 -3.54 -15.92
C PHE A 136 -1.35 -4.77 -16.10
N SER A 137 -0.45 -5.02 -15.15
CA SER A 137 0.45 -6.18 -15.18
C SER A 137 -0.35 -7.50 -15.23
N TYR A 138 -1.42 -7.62 -14.43
CA TYR A 138 -2.24 -8.83 -14.42
C TYR A 138 -3.13 -9.00 -15.63
N VAL A 139 -3.72 -7.93 -16.16
CA VAL A 139 -4.50 -8.00 -17.41
C VAL A 139 -3.62 -8.54 -18.53
N LYS A 140 -2.38 -8.04 -18.66
CA LYS A 140 -1.44 -8.53 -19.68
C LYS A 140 -1.02 -9.98 -19.46
N ILE A 141 -0.76 -10.38 -18.21
CA ILE A 141 -0.46 -11.79 -17.87
C ILE A 141 -1.61 -12.70 -18.30
N ILE A 142 -2.85 -12.38 -17.93
CA ILE A 142 -4.03 -13.20 -18.27
C ILE A 142 -4.22 -13.29 -19.78
N LEU A 143 -4.04 -12.19 -20.52
CA LEU A 143 -4.13 -12.19 -21.98
C LEU A 143 -3.06 -13.09 -22.61
N LYS A 144 -1.82 -13.03 -22.11
CA LYS A 144 -0.70 -13.86 -22.58
C LYS A 144 -0.93 -15.34 -22.26
N VAL A 145 -1.38 -15.63 -21.04
CA VAL A 145 -1.69 -16.99 -20.59
C VAL A 145 -2.82 -17.57 -21.42
N LYS A 146 -3.95 -16.87 -21.61
CA LYS A 146 -5.06 -17.34 -22.46
C LYS A 146 -4.64 -17.66 -23.89
N SER A 147 -3.69 -16.92 -24.45
CA SER A 147 -3.09 -17.22 -25.76
C SER A 147 -2.20 -18.47 -25.74
N SER A 148 -1.67 -18.86 -24.58
CA SER A 148 -0.73 -19.97 -24.36
C SER A 148 -1.34 -21.19 -23.65
N THR A 149 -2.58 -21.09 -23.13
CA THR A 149 -3.34 -22.15 -22.41
C THR A 149 -3.67 -23.37 -23.28
N LYS A 150 -3.21 -23.43 -24.52
CA LYS A 150 -3.22 -24.70 -25.26
C LYS A 150 -2.30 -25.77 -24.62
N GLU A 151 -1.39 -25.45 -23.69
CA GLU A 151 -0.35 -26.42 -23.23
C GLU A 151 0.05 -26.51 -21.73
N VAL A 152 -0.37 -25.68 -20.76
CA VAL A 152 0.24 -25.71 -19.39
C VAL A 152 -0.76 -25.68 -18.22
N ALA A 153 -1.01 -26.83 -17.60
CA ALA A 153 -2.05 -27.01 -16.55
C ALA A 153 -1.59 -26.87 -15.08
N HIS A 154 -0.29 -26.93 -14.79
CA HIS A 154 0.19 -27.07 -13.40
C HIS A 154 0.79 -25.79 -12.77
N TYR A 155 1.15 -24.80 -13.59
CA TYR A 155 1.65 -23.50 -13.13
C TYR A 155 0.52 -22.51 -12.82
N ASP A 156 -0.65 -22.70 -13.44
CA ASP A 156 -1.80 -21.80 -13.36
C ASP A 156 -2.41 -21.72 -11.96
N THR A 157 -2.52 -22.84 -11.23
CA THR A 157 -3.28 -22.88 -9.96
C THR A 157 -2.64 -22.04 -8.85
N ARG A 158 -1.31 -22.06 -8.73
CA ARG A 158 -0.59 -21.29 -7.69
C ARG A 158 -0.61 -19.79 -7.96
N ILE A 159 -0.53 -19.43 -9.25
CA ILE A 159 -0.56 -18.07 -9.75
C ILE A 159 -1.98 -17.49 -9.60
N GLN A 160 -3.00 -18.25 -10.02
CA GLN A 160 -4.41 -17.89 -9.90
C GLN A 160 -4.83 -17.64 -8.45
N ASN A 161 -4.37 -18.45 -7.50
CA ASN A 161 -4.63 -18.23 -6.08
C ASN A 161 -4.01 -16.92 -5.55
N SER A 162 -2.77 -16.60 -5.93
CA SER A 162 -2.17 -15.30 -5.59
C SER A 162 -2.90 -14.12 -6.26
N HIS A 163 -3.34 -14.28 -7.51
CA HIS A 163 -4.11 -13.25 -8.22
C HIS A 163 -5.46 -12.97 -7.57
N ILE A 164 -6.18 -14.02 -7.15
CA ILE A 164 -7.49 -13.88 -6.50
C ILE A 164 -7.33 -13.10 -5.19
N LEU A 165 -6.27 -13.36 -4.42
CA LEU A 165 -5.98 -12.62 -3.19
C LEU A 165 -5.65 -11.14 -3.47
N GLU A 166 -4.81 -10.87 -4.46
CA GLU A 166 -4.45 -9.48 -4.82
C GLU A 166 -5.63 -8.70 -5.44
N MET A 167 -6.44 -9.32 -6.29
CA MET A 167 -7.65 -8.69 -6.84
C MET A 167 -8.69 -8.36 -5.76
N LYS A 168 -8.83 -9.21 -4.74
CA LYS A 168 -9.68 -8.92 -3.58
C LYS A 168 -9.16 -7.70 -2.82
N LEU A 169 -7.85 -7.61 -2.59
CA LEU A 169 -7.23 -6.45 -1.93
C LEU A 169 -7.38 -5.16 -2.74
N THR A 170 -7.19 -5.19 -4.06
CA THR A 170 -7.37 -4.02 -4.94
C THR A 170 -8.83 -3.59 -5.02
N LYS A 171 -9.79 -4.53 -4.96
CA LYS A 171 -11.22 -4.21 -4.91
C LYS A 171 -11.60 -3.52 -3.60
N VAL A 172 -11.02 -3.94 -2.48
CA VAL A 172 -11.17 -3.26 -1.19
C VAL A 172 -10.57 -1.84 -1.25
N GLY A 173 -9.37 -1.68 -1.81
CA GLY A 173 -8.73 -0.37 -1.99
C GLY A 173 -9.53 0.59 -2.90
N ARG A 174 -10.09 0.08 -4.00
CA ARG A 174 -10.96 0.86 -4.89
C ARG A 174 -12.27 1.26 -4.23
N ASN A 175 -12.86 0.38 -3.42
CA ASN A 175 -14.07 0.73 -2.66
C ASN A 175 -13.76 1.82 -1.62
N ILE A 176 -12.61 1.74 -0.94
CA ILE A 176 -12.15 2.79 -0.02
C ILE A 176 -11.96 4.11 -0.77
N TYR A 177 -11.33 4.10 -1.95
CA TYR A 177 -11.16 5.30 -2.78
C TYR A 177 -12.49 5.92 -3.22
N PHE A 178 -13.46 5.10 -3.62
CA PHE A 178 -14.79 5.59 -4.00
C PHE A 178 -15.55 6.17 -2.80
N SER A 179 -15.45 5.55 -1.63
CA SER A 179 -16.01 6.10 -0.39
C SER A 179 -15.33 7.40 0.06
N LEU A 180 -14.04 7.56 -0.19
CA LEU A 180 -13.29 8.79 0.09
C LEU A 180 -13.62 9.91 -0.90
N LEU A 181 -13.80 9.60 -2.19
CA LEU A 181 -14.28 10.56 -3.20
C LEU A 181 -15.71 11.03 -2.93
N CYS A 182 -16.56 10.19 -2.33
CA CYS A 182 -17.90 10.59 -1.90
C CYS A 182 -17.91 11.40 -0.59
N TRP A 183 -16.78 11.49 0.11
CA TRP A 183 -16.61 12.29 1.33
C TRP A 183 -16.00 13.68 1.07
N VAL A 184 -15.50 13.92 -0.14
CA VAL A 184 -15.05 15.22 -0.66
C VAL A 184 -16.21 15.86 -1.42
#